data_AF-A0A2A2HZT1-F1
#
_entry.id   AF-A0A2A2HZT1-F1
#
_cell.length_a   1.000
_cell.length_b   1.000
_cell.length_c   1.000
_cell.angle_alpha   90.00
_cell.angle_beta   90.00
_cell.angle_gamma   90.00
#
_symmetry.space_group_name_H-M   'P 1'
#
loop_
_entity.id
_entity.type
_entity.pdbx_description
1 polymer ?
#
loop_
_entity_poly.entity_id
_entity_poly.type
_entity_poly.pdbx_seq_one_letter_code
_entity_poly.pdbx_strand_id
1 'polypeptide(L)'
;MIQNITEIKSMPEVLKAVEGFKSDGYRYVTMICLKANEGHELIYIFEKDNKLKNLRYFVKPGEKPKSMSGIYLCALLIENEYQDLFGLTFEGLAIDYKGHLYLTPNSPKTPLA
;
A
#
# COMPACT_ATOMS: atom_id res chain seq x y z
N MET A 1 10.08 -7.03 15.10
CA MET A 1 8.70 -6.56 15.32
C MET A 1 8.63 -5.09 14.95
N ILE A 2 7.75 -4.68 14.04
CA ILE A 2 7.58 -3.27 13.68
C ILE A 2 6.97 -2.55 14.89
N GLN A 3 7.65 -1.54 15.41
CA GLN A 3 7.17 -0.73 16.54
C GLN A 3 6.14 0.31 16.06
N ASN A 4 5.30 0.82 16.96
CA ASN A 4 4.32 1.90 16.68
C ASN A 4 3.34 1.62 15.53
N ILE A 5 2.74 0.43 15.53
CA ILE A 5 1.73 0.05 14.55
C ILE A 5 0.32 0.29 15.08
N THR A 6 -0.50 0.99 14.32
CA THR A 6 -1.92 1.18 14.60
C THR A 6 -2.72 0.30 13.65
N GLU A 7 -3.48 -0.65 14.20
CA GLU A 7 -4.41 -1.45 13.41
C GLU A 7 -5.64 -0.64 13.04
N ILE A 8 -5.98 -0.63 11.75
CA ILE A 8 -7.14 0.04 11.20
C ILE A 8 -8.06 -1.00 10.55
N LYS A 9 -9.38 -0.84 10.73
CA LYS A 9 -10.36 -1.87 10.37
C LYS A 9 -11.05 -1.62 9.03
N SER A 10 -10.90 -0.42 8.47
CA SER A 10 -11.57 -0.06 7.21
C SER A 10 -10.75 0.90 6.36
N MET A 11 -10.91 0.81 5.04
CA MET A 11 -10.22 1.69 4.09
C MET A 11 -10.54 3.18 4.25
N PRO A 12 -11.77 3.62 4.59
CA PRO A 12 -12.04 5.03 4.90
C PRO A 12 -11.25 5.54 6.10
N GLU A 13 -11.05 4.72 7.14
CA GLU A 13 -10.22 5.07 8.28
C GLU A 13 -8.74 5.17 7.89
N VAL A 14 -8.25 4.30 7.00
CA VAL A 14 -6.89 4.39 6.45
C VAL A 14 -6.71 5.72 5.73
N LEU A 15 -7.59 6.04 4.78
CA LEU A 15 -7.53 7.30 4.02
C LEU A 15 -7.53 8.52 4.94
N LYS A 16 -8.45 8.59 5.89
CA LYS A 16 -8.53 9.69 6.85
C LYS A 16 -7.23 9.84 7.66
N ALA A 17 -6.62 8.73 8.07
CA ALA A 17 -5.35 8.76 8.79
C ALA A 17 -4.20 9.25 7.89
N VAL A 18 -4.13 8.78 6.65
CA VAL A 18 -3.10 9.19 5.67
C VAL A 18 -3.20 10.69 5.32
N GLU A 19 -4.41 11.21 5.11
CA GLU A 19 -4.67 12.64 4.90
C GLU A 19 -4.25 13.48 6.12
N GLY A 20 -4.56 12.99 7.33
CA GLY A 20 -4.11 13.60 8.57
C GLY A 20 -2.58 13.66 8.64
N PHE A 21 -1.89 12.54 8.36
CA PHE A 21 -0.42 12.50 8.35
C PHE A 21 0.18 13.44 7.31
N LYS A 22 -0.44 13.57 6.13
CA LYS A 22 -0.01 14.53 5.09
C LYS A 22 -0.11 15.96 5.60
N SER A 23 -1.23 16.30 6.21
CA SER A 23 -1.50 17.63 6.78
C SER A 23 -0.54 17.95 7.93
N ASP A 24 -0.19 16.94 8.73
CA ASP A 24 0.77 17.05 9.82
C ASP A 24 2.25 17.06 9.36
N GLY A 25 2.52 16.95 8.06
CA GLY A 25 3.88 17.04 7.50
C GLY A 25 4.69 15.74 7.57
N TYR A 26 4.05 14.59 7.72
CA TYR A 26 4.73 13.30 7.55
C TYR A 26 5.05 13.06 6.06
N ARG A 27 6.11 12.31 5.80
CA ARG A 27 6.38 11.73 4.49
C ARG A 27 5.92 10.27 4.44
N TYR A 28 5.39 9.87 3.30
CA TYR A 28 5.14 8.47 2.98
C TYR A 28 6.48 7.80 2.64
N VAL A 29 6.88 6.79 3.42
CA VAL A 29 8.15 6.10 3.24
C VAL A 29 7.98 4.94 2.26
N THR A 30 7.10 4.01 2.59
CA THR A 30 6.80 2.83 1.77
C THR A 30 5.53 2.13 2.29
N MET A 31 5.12 1.10 1.59
CA MET A 31 4.20 0.07 2.08
C MET A 31 4.93 -1.26 2.15
N ILE A 32 4.52 -2.14 3.05
CA ILE A 32 4.93 -3.54 3.05
C ILE A 32 3.68 -4.38 2.83
N CYS A 33 3.75 -5.33 1.89
CA CYS A 33 2.74 -6.36 1.70
C CYS A 33 3.22 -7.68 2.32
N LEU A 34 2.40 -8.28 3.18
CA LEU A 34 2.63 -9.62 3.74
C LEU A 34 1.45 -10.53 3.37
N LYS A 35 1.75 -11.74 2.91
CA LYS A 35 0.73 -12.77 2.71
C LYS A 35 0.14 -13.21 4.05
N ALA A 36 -1.19 -13.23 4.16
CA ALA A 36 -1.88 -13.56 5.41
C ALA A 36 -3.14 -14.37 5.15
N ASN A 37 -3.09 -15.69 5.43
CA ASN A 37 -4.17 -16.64 5.17
C ASN A 37 -4.67 -16.54 3.70
N GLU A 38 -5.92 -16.12 3.51
CA GLU A 38 -6.57 -15.94 2.21
C GLU A 38 -6.36 -14.52 1.62
N GLY A 39 -5.83 -13.58 2.42
CA GLY A 39 -5.65 -12.18 2.06
C GLY A 39 -4.23 -11.66 2.25
N HIS A 40 -4.12 -10.35 2.43
CA HIS A 40 -2.83 -9.66 2.57
C HIS A 40 -2.88 -8.64 3.71
N GLU A 41 -1.79 -8.52 4.47
CA GLU A 41 -1.58 -7.38 5.36
C GLU A 41 -0.78 -6.31 4.63
N LEU A 42 -1.32 -5.10 4.59
CA LEU A 42 -0.60 -3.90 4.18
C LEU A 42 -0.17 -3.12 5.42
N ILE A 43 1.12 -2.81 5.48
CA ILE A 43 1.72 -1.96 6.51
C ILE A 43 2.21 -0.68 5.85
N TYR A 44 1.47 0.41 6.06
CA TYR A 44 1.83 1.74 5.56
C TYR A 44 2.81 2.41 6.52
N ILE A 45 3.94 2.88 6.02
CA ILE A 45 5.02 3.43 6.83
C ILE A 45 5.17 4.92 6.53
N PHE A 46 5.08 5.73 7.58
CA PHE A 46 5.23 7.17 7.54
C PHE A 46 6.37 7.61 8.45
N GLU A 47 7.00 8.72 8.11
CA GLU A 47 8.09 9.28 8.91
C GLU A 47 7.93 10.79 9.07
N LYS A 48 8.23 11.28 10.26
CA LYS A 48 8.43 12.70 10.56
C LYS A 48 9.42 12.82 11.72
N ASP A 49 10.37 13.75 11.62
CA ASP A 49 11.36 14.05 12.67
C ASP A 49 12.12 12.81 13.19
N ASN A 50 12.50 11.92 12.27
CA ASN A 50 13.14 10.62 12.51
C ASN A 50 12.30 9.64 13.33
N LYS A 51 10.98 9.81 13.37
CA LYS A 51 10.04 8.91 14.05
C LYS A 51 9.10 8.25 13.05
N LEU A 52 9.06 6.92 13.10
CA LEU A 52 8.14 6.13 12.27
C LEU A 52 6.76 6.02 12.93
N LYS A 53 5.74 6.10 12.08
CA LYS A 53 4.35 5.80 12.42
C LYS A 53 3.77 4.86 11.37
N ASN A 54 3.21 3.74 11.83
CA ASN A 54 2.82 2.65 10.94
C ASN A 54 1.32 2.38 11.06
N LEU A 55 0.64 2.16 9.93
CA LEU A 55 -0.75 1.71 9.89
C LEU A 55 -0.79 0.28 9.37
N ARG A 56 -1.52 -0.61 10.03
CA ARG A 56 -1.80 -1.96 9.53
C ARG A 56 -3.23 -2.05 9.03
N TYR A 57 -3.39 -2.60 7.83
CA TYR A 57 -4.69 -2.89 7.24
C TYR A 57 -4.69 -4.29 6.64
N PHE A 58 -5.73 -5.07 6.92
CA PHE A 58 -5.93 -6.37 6.31
C PHE A 58 -6.83 -6.23 5.07
N VAL A 59 -6.29 -6.60 3.91
CA VAL A 59 -6.98 -6.63 2.62
C VAL A 59 -7.60 -8.00 2.44
N LYS A 60 -8.93 -8.05 2.32
CA LYS A 60 -9.67 -9.28 2.10
C LYS A 60 -9.47 -9.82 0.68
N PRO A 61 -9.68 -11.13 0.44
CA PRO A 61 -9.67 -11.68 -0.91
C PRO A 61 -10.61 -10.91 -1.85
N GLY A 62 -10.12 -10.48 -3.01
CA GLY A 62 -10.88 -9.74 -4.01
C GLY A 62 -11.16 -8.27 -3.67
N GLU A 63 -10.74 -7.79 -2.50
CA GLU A 63 -10.83 -6.39 -2.14
C GLU A 63 -9.83 -5.54 -2.95
N LYS A 64 -10.27 -4.36 -3.37
CA LYS A 64 -9.42 -3.38 -4.05
C LYS A 64 -9.13 -2.20 -3.12
N PRO A 65 -8.02 -2.19 -2.38
CA PRO A 65 -7.67 -1.08 -1.50
C PRO A 65 -7.55 0.23 -2.30
N LYS A 66 -7.87 1.35 -1.65
CA LYS A 66 -7.71 2.67 -2.27
C LYS A 66 -6.22 3.00 -2.37
N SER A 67 -5.83 3.58 -3.49
CA SER A 67 -4.47 4.07 -3.70
C SER A 67 -4.21 5.32 -2.85
N MET A 68 -3.03 5.39 -2.26
CA MET A 68 -2.52 6.56 -1.56
C MET A 68 -1.88 7.57 -2.52
N SER A 69 -1.73 7.24 -3.81
CA SER A 69 -1.05 8.08 -4.81
C SER A 69 -1.73 9.43 -5.07
N GLY A 70 -3.03 9.54 -4.80
CA GLY A 70 -3.75 10.83 -4.82
C GLY A 70 -3.35 11.79 -3.69
N ILE A 71 -2.76 11.28 -2.61
CA ILE A 71 -2.29 12.06 -1.45
C ILE A 71 -0.75 12.18 -1.48
N TYR A 72 -0.07 11.08 -1.79
CA TYR A 72 1.37 10.95 -1.93
C TYR A 72 1.71 10.28 -3.24
N LEU A 73 2.01 11.07 -4.28
CA LEU A 73 2.28 10.55 -5.63
C LEU A 73 3.31 9.41 -5.65
N CYS A 74 4.32 9.43 -4.77
CA CYS A 74 5.31 8.36 -4.67
C CYS A 74 4.74 6.96 -4.37
N ALA A 75 3.54 6.87 -3.78
CA ALA A 75 2.88 5.59 -3.51
C ALA A 75 2.54 4.82 -4.80
N LEU A 76 2.43 5.50 -5.96
CA LEU A 76 2.13 4.84 -7.22
C LEU A 76 3.14 3.73 -7.56
N LEU A 77 4.41 3.88 -7.17
CA LEU A 77 5.45 2.92 -7.52
C LEU A 77 5.28 1.60 -6.76
N ILE A 78 5.14 1.67 -5.44
CA ILE A 78 4.99 0.48 -4.59
C ILE A 78 3.63 -0.19 -4.79
N GLU A 79 2.59 0.59 -5.09
CA GLU A 79 1.27 0.02 -5.39
C GLU A 79 1.29 -0.72 -6.72
N ASN A 80 1.87 -0.15 -7.78
CA ASN A 80 2.05 -0.87 -9.05
C ASN A 80 2.95 -2.10 -8.90
N GLU A 81 4.03 -2.01 -8.12
CA GLU A 81 4.86 -3.18 -7.78
C GLU A 81 4.02 -4.31 -7.20
N TYR A 82 3.05 -3.99 -6.33
CA TYR A 82 2.20 -5.03 -5.73
C TYR A 82 1.07 -5.51 -6.63
N GLN A 83 0.64 -4.72 -7.61
CA GLN A 83 -0.20 -5.24 -8.69
C GLN A 83 0.57 -6.28 -9.51
N ASP A 84 1.80 -5.96 -9.87
CA ASP A 84 2.69 -6.84 -10.63
C ASP A 84 3.02 -8.12 -9.84
N LEU A 85 3.53 -7.98 -8.62
CA LEU A 85 4.17 -9.07 -7.89
C LEU A 85 3.18 -9.90 -7.06
N PHE A 86 2.19 -9.27 -6.43
CA PHE A 86 1.24 -9.94 -5.53
C PHE A 86 -0.16 -10.11 -6.15
N GLY A 87 -0.42 -9.52 -7.32
CA GLY A 87 -1.72 -9.60 -7.97
C GLY A 87 -2.81 -8.77 -7.29
N LEU A 88 -2.42 -7.80 -6.44
CA LEU A 88 -3.37 -6.85 -5.88
C LEU A 88 -3.92 -5.93 -6.98
N THR A 89 -5.03 -5.26 -6.72
CA THR A 89 -5.55 -4.20 -7.61
C THR A 89 -5.96 -3.02 -6.74
N PHE A 90 -5.42 -1.85 -7.03
CA PHE A 90 -5.69 -0.65 -6.26
C PHE A 90 -6.67 0.26 -6.99
N GLU A 91 -7.59 0.88 -6.26
CA GLU A 91 -8.56 1.83 -6.83
C GLU A 91 -8.08 3.28 -6.69
N GLY A 92 -8.18 4.06 -7.77
CA GLY A 92 -7.84 5.48 -7.75
C GLY A 92 -6.34 5.78 -7.89
N LEU A 93 -5.59 4.87 -8.51
CA LEU A 93 -4.16 5.07 -8.77
C LEU A 93 -3.94 6.22 -9.76
N ALA A 94 -2.99 7.11 -9.46
CA ALA A 94 -2.69 8.28 -10.30
C ALA A 94 -2.14 7.88 -11.68
N ILE A 95 -1.30 6.85 -11.72
CA ILE A 95 -0.74 6.27 -12.96
C ILE A 95 -0.73 4.75 -12.81
N ASP A 96 -1.64 4.07 -13.52
CA ASP A 96 -1.75 2.61 -13.50
C ASP A 96 -1.00 1.98 -14.68
N TYR A 97 0.05 1.21 -14.37
CA TYR A 97 0.84 0.46 -15.36
C TYR A 97 0.18 -0.89 -15.72
N LYS A 98 -0.95 -1.25 -15.11
CA LYS A 98 -1.77 -2.42 -15.44
C LYS A 98 -1.01 -3.75 -15.42
N GLY A 99 -0.10 -3.91 -14.47
CA GLY A 99 0.70 -5.15 -14.35
C GLY A 99 1.99 -5.14 -15.16
N HIS A 100 2.44 -3.98 -15.65
CA HIS A 100 3.60 -3.83 -16.54
C HIS A 100 4.65 -2.85 -16.02
N LEU A 101 4.77 -2.67 -14.69
CA LEU A 101 5.84 -1.85 -14.13
C LEU A 101 7.19 -2.59 -14.17
N TYR A 102 7.20 -3.85 -13.74
CA TYR A 102 8.37 -4.72 -13.67
C TYR A 102 8.22 -5.99 -14.50
N LEU A 103 7.00 -6.52 -14.64
CA LEU A 103 6.77 -7.77 -15.36
C LEU A 103 6.65 -7.54 -16.87
N THR A 104 7.33 -8.41 -17.61
CA THR A 104 7.26 -8.47 -19.08
C THR A 104 6.29 -9.56 -19.52
N PRO A 105 5.88 -9.63 -20.80
CA PRO A 105 4.94 -10.65 -21.27
C PRO A 105 5.32 -12.11 -20.98
N ASN A 106 6.61 -12.40 -20.81
CA ASN A 106 7.12 -13.74 -20.53
C ASN A 106 7.42 -14.00 -19.04
N SER A 107 7.19 -13.01 -18.16
CA SER A 107 7.39 -13.17 -16.73
C SER A 107 6.30 -14.08 -16.12
N PRO A 108 6.59 -14.78 -14.99
CA PRO A 108 5.55 -15.48 -14.23
C PRO A 108 4.45 -14.50 -13.80
N LYS A 109 3.20 -14.98 -13.75
CA LYS A 109 2.08 -14.19 -13.22
C LYS A 109 2.22 -14.07 -11.70
N THR A 110 2.17 -12.86 -11.17
CA THR A 110 2.09 -12.55 -9.73
C THR A 110 3.00 -13.43 -8.88
N PRO A 111 4.34 -13.39 -9.11
CA PRO A 111 5.29 -14.35 -8.57
C PRO A 111 5.40 -14.40 -7.04
N LEU A 112 4.85 -13.40 -6.32
CA LEU A 112 4.88 -13.30 -4.86
C LEU A 112 3.49 -13.45 -4.20
N ALA A 113 2.45 -13.80 -4.97
CA ALA A 113 1.09 -13.99 -4.47
C ALA A 113 0.92 -15.19 -3.52
#